data_AF-A0A7V1GT51-F1
#
_entry.id   AF-A0A7V1GT51-F1
#
_cell.length_a   1.000
_cell.length_b   1.000
_cell.length_c   1.000
_cell.angle_alpha   90.00
_cell.angle_beta   90.00
_cell.angle_gamma   90.00
#
_symmetry.space_group_name_H-M   'P 1'
#
loop_
_entity.id
_entity.type
_entity.pdbx_description
1 polymer ?
#
loop_
_entity_poly.entity_id
_entity_poly.type
_entity_poly.pdbx_seq_one_letter_code
_entity_poly.pdbx_strand_id
1 'polypeptide(L)'
;MPHYSEEEIRNYLLAVETPPPERADWHTWTTWNLRRFRRTLEVVPPAESGDRCLEIGSIPYTFALLMKRFHQYSLAHVDFFAGGERQFRKIIRLPALGETHEFASELYDVEREDLPFPDESFAGVLCCEVLEHLTTDP
;
A
#
# COMPACT_ATOMS: atom_id res chain seq x y z
N MET A 1 -14.53 12.16 -13.14
CA MET A 1 -13.88 11.26 -12.18
C MET A 1 -12.94 10.36 -12.97
N PRO A 2 -11.71 10.10 -12.49
CA PRO A 2 -10.84 9.11 -13.11
C PRO A 2 -11.56 7.76 -13.15
N HIS A 3 -11.44 7.05 -14.27
CA HIS A 3 -12.02 5.72 -14.45
C HIS A 3 -10.91 4.69 -14.32
N TYR A 4 -10.88 3.95 -13.22
CA TYR A 4 -9.89 2.90 -12.99
C TYR A 4 -10.40 1.57 -13.55
N SER A 5 -9.69 0.99 -14.52
CA SER A 5 -10.02 -0.32 -15.07
C SER A 5 -9.48 -1.45 -14.19
N GLU A 6 -10.31 -2.44 -13.88
CA GLU A 6 -9.85 -3.67 -13.18
C GLU A 6 -8.78 -4.41 -14.00
N GLU A 7 -8.84 -4.32 -15.33
CA GLU A 7 -7.81 -4.87 -16.21
C GLU A 7 -6.48 -4.12 -16.07
N GLU A 8 -6.51 -2.78 -15.98
CA GLU A 8 -5.29 -2.00 -15.80
C GLU A 8 -4.64 -2.28 -14.44
N ILE A 9 -5.45 -2.27 -13.37
CA ILE A 9 -5.01 -2.62 -12.01
C ILE A 9 -4.39 -4.01 -11.99
N ARG A 10 -5.07 -5.00 -12.59
CA ARG A 10 -4.56 -6.37 -12.69
C ARG A 10 -3.22 -6.40 -13.42
N ASN A 11 -3.15 -5.83 -14.61
CA ASN A 11 -1.94 -5.89 -15.43
C ASN A 11 -0.76 -5.19 -14.75
N TYR A 12 -1.01 -4.09 -14.04
CA TYR A 12 0.01 -3.40 -13.26
C TYR A 12 0.54 -4.25 -12.10
N LEU A 13 -0.35 -4.80 -11.27
CA LEU A 13 0.04 -5.62 -10.11
C LEU A 13 0.67 -6.96 -10.52
N LEU A 14 0.20 -7.59 -11.60
CA LEU A 14 0.80 -8.82 -12.12
C LEU A 14 2.14 -8.61 -12.83
N ALA A 15 2.53 -7.36 -13.11
CA ALA A 15 3.86 -7.03 -13.62
C ALA A 15 4.93 -7.02 -12.52
N VAL A 16 4.54 -7.08 -11.24
CA VAL A 16 5.47 -7.21 -10.12
C VAL A 16 6.27 -8.50 -10.25
N GLU A 17 7.59 -8.39 -10.13
CA GLU A 17 8.49 -9.54 -10.09
C GLU A 17 8.22 -10.35 -8.82
N THR A 18 7.63 -11.53 -8.99
CA THR A 18 7.38 -12.48 -7.90
C THR A 18 7.98 -13.84 -8.25
N PRO A 19 8.87 -14.40 -7.41
CA PRO A 19 9.44 -15.71 -7.66
C PRO A 19 8.40 -16.83 -7.42
N PRO A 20 8.57 -18.02 -8.00
CA PRO A 20 7.84 -19.21 -7.57
C PRO A 20 8.28 -19.64 -6.15
N PRO A 21 7.37 -20.16 -5.30
CA PRO A 21 5.97 -20.48 -5.59
C PRO A 21 4.98 -19.31 -5.41
N GLU A 22 5.40 -18.22 -4.76
CA GLU A 22 4.56 -17.07 -4.36
C GLU A 22 3.79 -16.43 -5.52
N ARG A 23 4.31 -16.54 -6.75
CA ARG A 23 3.65 -16.01 -7.95
C ARG A 23 2.22 -16.50 -8.12
N ALA A 24 1.93 -17.78 -7.88
CA ALA A 24 0.58 -18.31 -8.08
C ALA A 24 -0.41 -17.71 -7.07
N ASP A 25 0.02 -17.58 -5.82
CA ASP A 25 -0.76 -16.98 -4.73
C ASP A 25 -0.99 -15.49 -5.00
N TRP A 26 0.06 -14.77 -5.43
CA TRP A 26 -0.04 -13.36 -5.83
C TRP A 26 -1.05 -13.15 -6.96
N HIS A 27 -1.01 -13.98 -8.00
CA HIS A 27 -1.96 -13.90 -9.11
C HIS A 27 -3.41 -14.13 -8.66
N THR A 28 -3.61 -15.15 -7.83
CA THR A 28 -4.93 -15.53 -7.32
C THR A 28 -5.50 -14.45 -6.42
N TRP A 29 -4.70 -14.01 -5.44
CA TRP A 29 -5.07 -12.93 -4.53
C TRP A 29 -5.38 -11.64 -5.31
N THR A 30 -4.49 -11.19 -6.20
CA THR A 30 -4.70 -9.99 -7.01
C THR A 30 -6.02 -10.07 -7.77
N THR A 31 -6.30 -11.20 -8.42
CA THR A 31 -7.52 -11.39 -9.22
C THR A 31 -8.78 -11.37 -8.37
N TRP A 32 -8.78 -12.02 -7.20
CA TRP A 32 -9.93 -12.01 -6.29
C TRP A 32 -10.21 -10.64 -5.66
N ASN A 33 -9.21 -9.77 -5.64
CA ASN A 33 -9.28 -8.48 -4.96
C ASN A 33 -9.47 -7.28 -5.90
N LEU A 34 -9.54 -7.47 -7.23
CA LEU A 34 -9.60 -6.34 -8.19
C LEU A 34 -10.73 -5.35 -7.90
N ARG A 35 -11.93 -5.85 -7.58
CA ARG A 35 -13.07 -5.00 -7.28
C ARG A 35 -12.84 -4.12 -6.05
N ARG A 36 -12.19 -4.65 -5.00
CA ARG A 36 -11.90 -3.88 -3.78
C ARG A 36 -10.81 -2.85 -4.06
N PHE A 37 -9.75 -3.20 -4.80
CA PHE A 37 -8.70 -2.26 -5.18
C PHE A 37 -9.25 -1.09 -6.00
N ARG A 38 -10.06 -1.40 -7.02
CA ARG A 38 -10.74 -0.36 -7.81
C ARG A 38 -11.59 0.53 -6.92
N ARG A 39 -12.40 -0.07 -6.04
CA ARG A 39 -13.29 0.70 -5.17
C ARG A 39 -12.53 1.61 -4.21
N THR A 40 -11.43 1.14 -3.63
CA THR A 40 -10.57 1.97 -2.78
C THR A 40 -10.03 3.16 -3.57
N LEU A 41 -9.48 2.93 -4.77
CA LEU A 41 -8.97 4.02 -5.61
C LEU A 41 -10.03 5.06 -5.98
N GLU A 42 -11.29 4.64 -6.16
CA GLU A 42 -12.42 5.54 -6.44
C GLU A 42 -12.84 6.44 -5.27
N VAL A 43 -12.67 5.96 -4.03
CA VAL A 43 -13.08 6.73 -2.85
C VAL A 43 -11.95 7.58 -2.28
N VAL A 44 -10.70 7.27 -2.62
CA VAL A 44 -9.56 8.13 -2.32
C VAL A 44 -9.73 9.47 -3.04
N PRO A 45 -9.80 10.60 -2.31
CA PRO A 45 -9.89 11.91 -2.93
C PRO A 45 -8.69 12.20 -3.84
N PRO A 46 -8.83 13.08 -4.85
CA PRO A 46 -7.67 13.57 -5.57
C PRO A 46 -6.76 14.36 -4.63
N ALA A 47 -5.45 14.18 -4.76
CA ALA A 47 -4.44 14.92 -4.02
C ALA A 47 -4.33 16.38 -4.51
N GLU A 48 -4.15 17.31 -3.59
CA GLU A 48 -3.63 18.65 -3.89
C GLU A 48 -2.09 18.67 -3.88
N SER A 49 -1.51 19.79 -4.34
CA SER A 49 -0.05 19.92 -4.40
C SER A 49 0.56 19.90 -2.99
N GLY A 50 1.39 18.91 -2.71
CA GLY A 50 2.06 18.74 -1.42
C GLY A 50 1.31 17.84 -0.44
N ASP A 51 0.12 17.34 -0.80
CA ASP A 51 -0.62 16.43 0.06
C ASP A 51 0.16 15.14 0.33
N ARG A 52 0.08 14.73 1.59
CA ARG A 52 0.68 13.49 2.09
C ARG A 52 -0.41 12.51 2.46
N CYS A 53 -0.18 11.23 2.17
CA CYS A 53 -1.03 10.14 2.59
C CYS A 53 -0.21 9.12 3.40
N LEU A 54 -0.76 8.69 4.53
CA LEU A 54 -0.19 7.62 5.35
C LEU A 54 -0.84 6.30 4.99
N GLU A 55 -0.06 5.26 4.77
CA GLU A 55 -0.54 3.88 4.66
C GLU A 55 -0.12 3.08 5.90
N ILE A 56 -1.10 2.59 6.65
CA ILE A 56 -0.93 1.69 7.79
C ILE A 56 -1.14 0.25 7.28
N GLY A 57 -0.25 -0.67 7.68
CA GLY A 57 -0.22 -2.04 7.13
C GLY A 57 0.30 -2.07 5.69
N SER A 58 1.30 -1.23 5.43
CA SER A 58 1.81 -0.96 4.10
C SER A 58 2.46 -2.14 3.39
N ILE A 59 2.96 -3.16 4.06
CA ILE A 59 3.66 -4.30 3.49
C ILE A 59 2.62 -5.35 3.05
N PRO A 60 2.63 -5.84 1.78
CA PRO A 60 3.76 -5.87 0.85
C PRO A 60 3.81 -4.74 -0.20
N TYR A 61 3.19 -3.59 0.06
CA TYR A 61 3.16 -2.34 -0.74
C TYR A 61 2.20 -2.36 -1.94
N THR A 62 1.11 -3.12 -1.83
CA THR A 62 0.09 -3.19 -2.90
C THR A 62 -0.59 -1.85 -3.12
N PHE A 63 -1.13 -1.22 -2.06
CA PHE A 63 -1.78 0.07 -2.22
C PHE A 63 -0.77 1.20 -2.45
N ALA A 64 0.43 1.14 -1.87
CA ALA A 64 1.52 2.07 -2.22
C ALA A 64 1.79 2.11 -3.74
N LEU A 65 1.90 0.95 -4.40
CA LEU A 65 2.07 0.85 -5.85
C LEU A 65 0.89 1.47 -6.61
N LEU A 66 -0.34 1.10 -6.22
CA LEU A 66 -1.54 1.64 -6.87
C LEU A 66 -1.67 3.16 -6.67
N MET A 67 -1.36 3.66 -5.49
CA MET A 67 -1.36 5.09 -5.17
C MET A 67 -0.31 5.84 -5.99
N LYS A 68 0.92 5.32 -6.13
CA LYS A 68 1.93 5.92 -7.02
C LYS A 68 1.53 5.91 -8.49
N ARG A 69 0.78 4.88 -8.92
CA ARG A 69 0.33 4.73 -10.31
C ARG A 69 -0.84 5.64 -10.66
N PHE A 70 -1.78 5.81 -9.74
CA PHE A 70 -3.09 6.40 -10.01
C PHE A 70 -3.39 7.71 -9.27
N HIS A 71 -2.58 8.07 -8.28
CA HIS A 71 -2.72 9.27 -7.47
C HIS A 71 -1.40 10.03 -7.33
N GLN A 72 -1.45 11.26 -6.81
CA GLN A 72 -0.30 12.16 -6.72
C GLN A 72 0.14 12.47 -5.28
N TYR A 73 -0.32 11.68 -4.31
CA TYR A 73 0.08 11.82 -2.91
C TYR A 73 1.57 11.50 -2.69
N SER A 74 2.20 12.24 -1.79
CA SER A 74 3.45 11.81 -1.16
C SER A 74 3.14 10.77 -0.09
N LEU A 75 3.71 9.57 -0.19
CA LEU A 75 3.35 8.45 0.69
C LEU A 75 4.31 8.33 1.87
N ALA A 76 3.73 8.14 3.06
CA ALA A 76 4.42 7.60 4.23
C ALA A 76 3.84 6.21 4.53
N HIS A 77 4.65 5.32 5.09
CA HIS A 77 4.26 3.94 5.32
C HIS A 77 4.58 3.53 6.75
N VAL A 78 3.63 2.85 7.38
CA VAL A 78 3.80 2.18 8.66
C VAL A 78 3.42 0.72 8.51
N ASP A 79 4.15 -0.13 9.22
CA ASP A 79 3.82 -1.52 9.41
C ASP A 79 4.24 -2.01 10.79
N PHE A 80 4.06 -3.29 11.09
CA PHE A 80 4.48 -3.87 12.35
C PHE A 80 5.10 -5.26 12.15
N PHE A 81 6.29 -5.45 12.72
CA PHE A 81 6.88 -6.76 12.95
C PHE A 81 7.18 -6.92 14.44
N ALA A 82 6.87 -8.10 15.00
CA ALA A 82 7.16 -8.41 16.40
C ALA A 82 8.67 -8.52 16.73
N GLY A 83 9.56 -8.41 15.74
CA GLY A 83 11.02 -8.57 15.87
C GLY A 83 11.74 -7.37 16.49
N GLY A 84 11.05 -6.24 16.71
CA GLY A 84 11.61 -5.04 17.34
C GLY A 84 12.42 -4.14 16.41
N GLU A 85 12.51 -4.45 15.12
CA GLU A 85 13.01 -3.53 14.11
C GLU A 85 12.15 -2.26 14.04
N ARG A 86 12.75 -1.12 13.68
CA ARG A 86 12.04 0.16 13.51
C ARG A 86 11.83 0.57 12.07
N GLN A 87 12.54 -0.05 11.13
CA GLN A 87 12.44 0.27 9.72
C GLN A 87 12.55 -0.99 8.89
N PHE A 88 11.76 -1.03 7.83
CA PHE A 88 11.85 -2.05 6.79
C PHE A 88 11.95 -1.38 5.42
N ARG A 89 12.81 -1.92 4.54
CA ARG A 89 12.94 -1.45 3.15
C ARG A 89 12.74 -2.58 2.18
N LYS A 90 12.06 -2.31 1.07
CA LYS A 90 11.85 -3.27 -0.01
C LYS A 90 11.97 -2.59 -1.37
N ILE A 91 12.69 -3.24 -2.27
CA ILE A 91 12.70 -2.88 -3.69
C ILE A 91 11.69 -3.76 -4.39
N ILE A 92 10.74 -3.14 -5.10
CA ILE A 92 9.77 -3.82 -5.96
C ILE A 92 10.10 -3.49 -7.41
N ARG A 93 10.24 -4.52 -8.23
CA ARG A 93 10.57 -4.40 -9.66
C ARG A 93 9.36 -4.79 -10.49
N LEU A 94 9.11 -4.04 -11.56
CA LEU A 94 8.12 -4.38 -12.58
C LEU A 94 8.84 -4.44 -13.94
N PRO A 95 9.58 -5.52 -14.24
CA PRO A 95 10.50 -5.56 -15.39
C PRO A 95 9.80 -5.33 -16.74
N ALA A 96 8.56 -5.84 -16.89
CA ALA A 96 7.77 -5.66 -18.10
C ALA A 96 7.40 -4.19 -18.39
N LEU A 97 7.43 -3.33 -17.36
CA LEU A 97 7.15 -1.90 -17.46
C LEU A 97 8.43 -1.05 -17.35
N GLY A 98 9.58 -1.65 -17.07
CA GLY A 98 10.82 -0.93 -16.81
C GLY A 98 10.81 -0.11 -15.52
N GLU A 99 9.90 -0.40 -14.59
CA GLU A 99 9.77 0.33 -13.32
C GLU A 99 10.51 -0.36 -12.18
N THR A 100 11.03 0.43 -11.24
CA THR A 100 11.55 -0.04 -9.96
C THR A 100 11.18 0.97 -8.89
N HIS A 101 10.59 0.49 -7.80
CA HIS A 101 10.16 1.30 -6.67
C HIS A 101 10.90 0.84 -5.42
N GLU A 102 11.52 1.77 -4.69
CA GLU A 102 12.00 1.53 -3.34
C GLU A 102 10.97 2.08 -2.35
N PHE A 103 10.55 1.23 -1.43
CA PHE A 103 9.67 1.60 -0.33
C PHE A 103 10.37 1.40 1.01
N ALA A 104 10.00 2.24 1.97
CA ALA A 104 10.41 2.14 3.34
C ALA A 104 9.20 2.34 4.25
N SER A 105 9.11 1.53 5.30
CA SER A 105 8.10 1.65 6.35
C SER A 105 8.78 1.84 7.71
N GLU A 106 8.19 2.72 8.50
CA GLU A 106 8.43 2.79 9.94
C GLU A 106 7.67 1.64 10.61
N LEU A 107 8.29 0.95 11.56
CA LEU A 107 7.72 -0.23 12.21
C LEU A 107 7.24 0.10 13.63
N TYR A 108 5.93 0.19 13.81
CA TYR A 108 5.25 0.61 15.04
C TYR A 108 4.04 -0.29 15.29
N ASP A 109 3.87 -0.76 16.52
CA ASP A 109 2.65 -1.44 16.95
C ASP A 109 1.54 -0.41 17.16
N VAL A 110 0.67 -0.23 16.16
CA VAL A 110 -0.42 0.76 16.23
C VAL A 110 -1.45 0.48 17.33
N GLU A 111 -1.47 -0.73 17.93
CA GLU A 111 -2.31 -1.03 19.10
C GLU A 111 -1.70 -0.49 20.41
N ARG A 112 -0.41 -0.10 20.41
CA ARG A 112 0.35 0.17 21.65
C ARG A 112 1.23 1.40 21.62
N GLU A 113 1.56 1.90 20.45
CA GLU A 113 2.50 2.99 20.23
C GLU A 113 1.87 4.13 19.44
N ASP A 114 2.23 5.35 19.81
CA ASP A 114 1.95 6.52 18.97
C ASP A 114 2.83 6.51 17.72
N LEU A 115 2.25 6.86 16.58
CA LEU A 115 2.99 7.00 15.33
C LEU A 115 3.95 8.20 15.38
N PRO A 116 5.11 8.15 14.71
CA PRO A 116 6.15 9.17 14.79
C PRO A 116 5.86 10.38 13.87
N PHE A 117 4.58 10.73 13.70
CA PHE A 117 4.15 11.80 12.81
C PHE A 117 3.40 12.87 13.60
N PRO A 118 3.57 14.16 13.25
CA PRO A 118 2.75 15.21 13.86
C PRO A 118 1.27 15.00 13.56
N ASP A 119 0.42 15.40 14.50
CA ASP A 119 -1.03 15.45 14.32
C ASP A 119 -1.39 16.28 13.07
N GLU A 120 -2.48 15.87 12.40
CA GLU A 120 -3.03 16.57 11.22
C GLU A 120 -2.02 16.77 10.05
N SER A 121 -0.95 15.98 10.00
CA SER A 121 0.10 16.12 8.98
C SER A 121 -0.13 15.33 7.68
N PHE A 122 -1.27 14.65 7.56
CA PHE A 122 -1.70 13.88 6.40
C PHE A 122 -3.09 14.31 5.93
N ALA A 123 -3.26 14.44 4.62
CA ALA A 123 -4.55 14.73 3.99
C ALA A 123 -5.45 13.48 3.93
N GLY A 124 -4.87 12.28 4.08
CA GLY A 124 -5.60 11.03 4.12
C GLY A 124 -4.79 9.88 4.72
N VAL A 125 -5.49 8.89 5.27
CA VAL A 125 -4.90 7.67 5.81
C VAL A 125 -5.55 6.47 5.14
N LEU A 126 -4.73 5.58 4.60
CA LEU A 126 -5.12 4.25 4.14
C LEU A 126 -4.83 3.24 5.24
N CYS A 127 -5.82 2.44 5.57
CA CYS A 127 -5.72 1.33 6.52
C CYS A 127 -6.44 0.14 5.88
N CYS A 128 -5.77 -0.50 4.92
CA CYS A 128 -6.35 -1.56 4.09
C CYS A 128 -5.76 -2.90 4.49
N GLU A 129 -6.62 -3.89 4.73
CA GLU A 129 -6.24 -5.24 5.18
C GLU A 129 -5.48 -5.22 6.53
N VAL A 130 -5.91 -4.38 7.49
CA VAL A 130 -5.31 -4.24 8.83
C VAL A 130 -6.30 -4.54 9.93
N LEU A 131 -7.53 -4.01 9.84
CA LEU A 131 -8.51 -4.07 10.93
C LEU A 131 -8.87 -5.52 11.32
N GLU A 132 -8.82 -6.44 10.38
CA GLU A 132 -9.05 -7.87 10.60
C GLU A 132 -7.92 -8.58 11.38
N HIS A 133 -6.76 -7.94 11.51
CA HIS A 133 -5.59 -8.47 12.19
C HIS A 133 -5.39 -7.90 13.59
N LEU A 134 -6.11 -6.84 13.95
CA LEU A 134 -6.01 -6.23 15.27
C LEU A 134 -6.59 -7.15 16.34
N THR A 135 -5.88 -7.25 17.47
CA THR A 135 -6.29 -8.13 18.59
C THR A 135 -7.16 -7.43 19.61
N THR A 136 -7.11 -6.11 19.64
CA THR A 136 -7.90 -5.20 20.48
C THR A 136 -8.70 -4.28 19.57
N ASP A 137 -9.89 -3.87 20.00
CA ASP A 137 -10.63 -2.78 19.34
C ASP A 137 -9.82 -1.48 19.59
N PRO A 138 -9.23 -0.87 18.54
CA PRO A 138 -8.30 0.25 18.67
C PRO A 138 -8.95 1.55 19.17
#